data_AF-A0AAU9WSK4-F1
#
_entry.id   AF-A0AAU9WSK4-F1
#
_cell.length_a   1.000
_cell.length_b   1.000
_cell.length_c   1.000
_cell.angle_alpha   90.00
_cell.angle_beta   90.00
_cell.angle_gamma   90.00
#
_symmetry.space_group_name_H-M   'P 1'
#
loop_
_entity.id
_entity.type
_entity.pdbx_description
1 polymer ?
#
loop_
_entity_poly.entity_id
_entity_poly.type
_entity_poly.pdbx_seq_one_letter_code
_entity_poly.pdbx_strand_id
1 'polypeptide(L)'
;MLSVLYYFVLIVLASLIPEGQGNFRNLKFTSFAKPGYRLENHTVRTTEVFDEDLCRLQCYLEPNCVSYNFLRIKQASGTHKCDLNNATIEHDEDLVKNESYIYRGAENACVSNPCRNNATCQAGFTHRDYQCLCAFGSGFEGHDCDRDLDECADGTHNCDVNAECNNTLASYSCTCKDGFRGNGTNC
;
A
#
# COMPACT_ATOMS: atom_id res chain seq x y z
N MET A 1 -0.72 28.82 -34.60
CA MET A 1 -1.09 27.42 -34.91
C MET A 1 -0.45 26.38 -33.97
N LEU A 2 0.77 26.57 -33.45
CA LEU A 2 1.40 25.62 -32.50
C LEU A 2 0.70 25.50 -31.12
N SER A 3 0.03 26.55 -30.65
CA SER A 3 -0.65 26.55 -29.33
C SER A 3 -1.88 25.65 -29.28
N VAL A 4 -2.58 25.43 -30.40
CA VAL A 4 -3.79 24.61 -30.47
C VAL A 4 -3.43 23.12 -30.45
N LEU A 5 -2.35 22.71 -31.13
CA LEU A 5 -1.85 21.34 -31.05
C LEU A 5 -1.34 20.98 -29.65
N TYR A 6 -0.66 21.91 -28.95
CA TYR A 6 -0.20 21.66 -27.57
C TYR A 6 -1.36 21.48 -26.60
N TYR A 7 -2.43 22.29 -26.73
CA TYR A 7 -3.66 22.13 -25.96
C TYR A 7 -4.39 20.81 -26.28
N PHE A 8 -4.45 20.42 -27.55
CA PHE A 8 -5.02 19.13 -27.95
C PHE A 8 -4.21 17.95 -27.40
N VAL A 9 -2.88 18.02 -27.40
CA VAL A 9 -2.01 16.98 -26.83
C VAL A 9 -2.19 16.87 -25.31
N LEU A 10 -2.35 17.99 -24.60
CA LEU A 10 -2.68 17.99 -23.17
C LEU A 10 -4.05 17.40 -22.86
N ILE A 11 -5.07 17.70 -23.68
CA ILE A 11 -6.43 17.14 -23.51
C ILE A 11 -6.44 15.63 -23.82
N VAL A 12 -5.72 15.18 -24.84
CA VAL A 12 -5.60 13.75 -25.18
C VAL A 12 -4.80 12.99 -24.11
N LEU A 13 -3.74 13.58 -23.56
CA LEU A 13 -3.02 12.98 -22.42
C LEU A 13 -3.88 12.92 -21.14
N ALA A 14 -4.71 13.94 -20.89
CA ALA A 14 -5.62 13.95 -19.75
C ALA A 14 -6.78 12.94 -19.88
N SER A 15 -7.22 12.64 -21.11
CA SER A 15 -8.28 11.65 -21.40
C SER A 15 -7.77 10.21 -21.54
N LEU A 16 -6.45 10.01 -21.56
CA LEU A 16 -5.81 8.69 -21.38
C LEU A 16 -5.58 8.34 -19.91
N ILE A 17 -5.90 9.23 -18.97
CA ILE A 17 -5.96 8.91 -17.55
C ILE A 17 -7.40 8.45 -17.28
N PRO A 18 -7.63 7.16 -16.99
CA PRO A 18 -8.98 6.69 -16.71
C PRO A 18 -9.52 7.42 -15.48
N GLU A 19 -10.53 8.26 -15.69
CA GLU A 19 -11.34 8.81 -14.60
C GLU A 19 -11.97 7.63 -13.84
N GLY A 20 -11.44 7.33 -12.66
CA GLY A 20 -12.09 6.41 -11.71
C GLY A 20 -11.39 5.09 -11.39
N GLN A 21 -10.12 4.87 -11.76
CA GLN A 21 -9.42 3.63 -11.37
C GLN A 21 -7.97 3.84 -10.89
N GLY A 22 -7.68 5.01 -10.34
CA GLY A 22 -6.53 5.19 -9.48
C GLY A 22 -6.92 4.85 -8.04
N ASN A 23 -6.30 3.85 -7.42
CA ASN A 23 -6.34 3.66 -5.97
C ASN A 23 -5.61 4.83 -5.30
N PHE A 24 -6.22 6.01 -5.29
CA PHE A 24 -5.72 7.13 -4.52
C PHE A 24 -5.82 6.75 -3.05
N ARG A 25 -4.68 6.64 -2.37
CA ARG A 25 -4.70 6.62 -0.92
C ARG A 25 -5.17 7.98 -0.45
N ASN A 26 -6.04 7.99 0.54
CA ASN A 26 -6.26 9.15 1.39
C ASN A 26 -6.12 8.64 2.81
N LEU A 27 -5.07 9.08 3.50
CA LEU A 27 -4.97 8.85 4.94
C LEU A 27 -6.08 9.65 5.61
N LYS A 28 -7.01 8.94 6.26
CA LYS A 28 -8.03 9.53 7.09
C LYS A 28 -7.41 9.82 8.46
N PHE A 29 -7.17 11.10 8.74
CA PHE A 29 -6.72 11.52 10.06
C PHE A 29 -7.97 11.67 10.94
N THR A 30 -8.38 10.57 11.55
CA THR A 30 -9.58 10.49 12.41
C THR A 30 -9.33 10.99 13.84
N SER A 31 -8.07 11.21 14.21
CA SER A 31 -7.70 11.77 15.51
C SER A 31 -7.44 13.27 15.42
N PHE A 32 -7.99 14.04 16.37
CA PHE A 32 -7.57 15.41 16.59
C PHE A 32 -6.07 15.41 16.90
N ALA A 33 -5.32 16.35 16.31
CA ALA A 33 -3.94 16.56 16.69
C ALA A 33 -3.83 16.66 18.22
N LYS A 34 -2.79 16.08 18.79
CA LYS A 34 -2.49 16.19 20.23
C LYS A 34 -1.21 17.01 20.40
N PRO A 35 -1.32 18.35 20.47
CA PRO A 35 -0.17 19.22 20.67
C PRO A 35 0.44 18.97 22.05
N GLY A 36 1.76 19.05 22.13
CA GLY A 36 2.48 18.85 23.39
C GLY A 36 2.65 17.39 23.79
N TYR A 37 2.44 16.46 22.85
CA TYR A 37 2.64 15.04 23.04
C TYR A 37 3.47 14.45 21.91
N ARG A 38 4.16 13.36 22.21
CA ARG A 38 4.96 12.55 21.29
C ARG A 38 4.79 11.08 21.66
N LEU A 39 4.55 10.23 20.68
CA LEU A 39 4.58 8.78 20.86
C LEU A 39 6.03 8.29 20.80
N GLU A 40 6.50 7.57 21.81
CA GLU A 40 7.85 7.01 21.86
C GLU A 40 7.83 5.49 21.57
N ASN A 41 9.01 4.86 21.42
CA ASN A 41 9.19 3.41 21.15
C ASN A 41 8.56 2.81 19.88
N HIS A 42 7.81 3.61 19.11
CA HIS A 42 7.13 3.17 17.89
C HIS A 42 7.68 3.77 16.60
N THR A 43 8.76 4.55 16.67
CA THR A 43 9.33 5.23 15.51
C THR A 43 9.96 4.22 14.54
N VAL A 44 9.34 4.08 13.36
CA VAL A 44 9.89 3.30 12.24
C VAL A 44 10.92 4.08 11.45
N ARG A 45 10.73 5.40 11.32
CA ARG A 45 11.64 6.25 10.54
C ARG A 45 11.59 7.70 11.03
N THR A 46 12.75 8.32 11.16
CA THR A 46 12.87 9.76 11.36
C THR A 46 13.28 10.41 10.04
N THR A 47 12.62 11.51 9.67
CA THR A 47 12.93 12.29 8.47
C THR A 47 12.92 13.79 8.76
N GLU A 48 13.66 14.56 7.97
CA GLU A 48 13.67 16.02 8.01
C GLU A 48 12.73 16.57 6.93
N VAL A 49 11.84 17.49 7.33
CA VAL A 49 10.81 18.04 6.46
C VAL A 49 10.70 19.56 6.63
N PHE A 50 10.22 20.27 5.61
CA PHE A 50 10.08 21.74 5.72
C PHE A 50 8.84 22.17 6.52
N ASP A 51 7.82 21.34 6.56
CA ASP A 51 6.55 21.62 7.22
C ASP A 51 5.82 20.32 7.62
N GLU A 52 4.68 20.47 8.29
CA GLU A 52 3.87 19.36 8.77
C GLU A 52 3.19 18.59 7.62
N ASP A 53 2.85 19.24 6.51
CA ASP A 53 2.21 18.59 5.36
C ASP A 53 3.17 17.61 4.69
N LEU A 54 4.46 17.94 4.62
CA LEU A 54 5.49 17.02 4.18
C LEU A 54 5.68 15.86 5.17
N CYS A 55 5.58 16.08 6.48
CA CYS A 55 5.60 14.98 7.46
C CYS A 55 4.44 14.01 7.22
N ARG A 56 3.25 14.56 6.98
CA ARG A 56 2.04 13.81 6.63
C ARG A 56 2.22 12.99 5.35
N LEU A 57 2.82 13.59 4.32
CA LEU A 57 3.13 12.90 3.06
C LEU A 57 4.18 11.81 3.24
N GLN A 58 5.20 12.03 4.06
CA GLN A 58 6.19 10.99 4.36
C GLN A 58 5.55 9.80 5.07
N CYS A 59 4.63 10.04 6.02
CA CYS A 59 3.87 8.97 6.65
C CYS A 59 3.01 8.20 5.64
N TYR A 60 2.35 8.89 4.71
CA TYR A 60 1.58 8.27 3.64
C TYR A 60 2.38 7.32 2.73
N LEU A 61 3.63 7.70 2.43
CA LEU A 61 4.51 6.90 1.57
C LEU A 61 5.13 5.72 2.32
N GLU A 62 5.21 5.80 3.65
CA GLU A 62 5.78 4.77 4.50
C GLU A 62 4.71 3.69 4.82
N PRO A 63 4.85 2.44 4.33
CA PRO A 63 3.82 1.41 4.46
C PRO A 63 3.37 1.12 5.88
N ASN A 64 4.30 1.22 6.84
CA ASN A 64 4.07 0.91 8.25
C ASN A 64 3.72 2.15 9.08
N CYS A 65 3.60 3.33 8.48
CA CYS A 65 3.30 4.54 9.24
C CYS A 65 1.80 4.71 9.45
N VAL A 66 1.42 4.82 10.72
CA VAL A 66 0.03 4.92 11.18
C VAL A 66 -0.16 6.08 12.16
N SER A 67 0.93 6.73 12.55
CA SER A 67 0.92 8.02 13.23
C SER A 67 2.27 8.71 13.01
N TYR A 68 2.34 10.00 13.31
CA TYR A 68 3.63 10.71 13.29
C TYR A 68 3.76 11.70 14.44
N ASN A 69 5.01 11.96 14.81
CA ASN A 69 5.38 13.05 15.69
C ASN A 69 6.07 14.14 14.88
N PHE A 70 5.54 15.35 14.94
CA PHE A 70 6.11 16.51 14.27
C PHE A 70 6.74 17.46 15.30
N LEU A 71 8.06 17.68 15.21
CA LEU A 71 8.77 18.65 16.03
C LEU A 71 8.49 20.06 15.51
N ARG A 72 7.85 20.89 16.32
CA ARG A 72 7.51 22.28 15.97
C ARG A 72 8.73 23.20 15.88
N ILE A 73 9.81 22.85 16.57
CA ILE A 73 11.05 23.63 16.60
C ILE A 73 11.91 23.22 15.39
N LYS A 74 12.41 24.23 14.65
CA LYS A 74 13.34 23.98 13.55
C LYS A 74 14.71 23.57 14.08
N GLN A 75 15.31 22.59 13.41
CA GLN A 75 16.70 22.21 13.61
C GLN A 75 17.66 23.25 13.02
N ALA A 76 18.95 23.11 13.29
CA ALA A 76 19.98 24.00 12.75
C ALA A 76 20.00 24.05 11.20
N SER A 77 19.54 22.99 10.54
CA SER A 77 19.37 22.90 9.08
C SER A 77 18.18 23.71 8.55
N GLY A 78 17.33 24.27 9.43
CA GLY A 78 16.11 24.99 9.04
C GLY A 78 14.90 24.09 8.76
N THR A 79 15.05 22.77 8.90
CA THR A 79 14.00 21.76 8.75
C THR A 79 13.38 21.39 10.11
N HIS A 80 12.27 20.67 10.07
CA HIS A 80 11.59 20.07 11.21
C HIS A 80 11.90 18.57 11.27
N LYS A 81 11.99 18.03 12.49
CA LYS A 81 12.08 16.59 12.70
C LYS A 81 10.68 15.96 12.63
N CYS A 82 10.53 14.92 11.83
CA CYS A 82 9.32 14.14 11.69
C CYS A 82 9.61 12.67 12.01
N ASP A 83 9.00 12.13 13.07
CA ASP A 83 9.10 10.71 13.40
C ASP A 83 7.84 9.99 12.94
N LEU A 84 7.99 9.05 12.02
CA LEU A 84 6.93 8.17 11.52
C LEU A 84 6.81 6.97 12.45
N ASN A 85 5.60 6.61 12.88
CA ASN A 85 5.39 5.56 13.87
C ASN A 85 4.47 4.45 13.37
N ASN A 86 4.70 3.21 13.85
CA ASN A 86 3.89 2.03 13.52
C ASN A 86 2.74 1.73 14.50
N ALA A 87 2.47 2.62 15.45
CA ALA A 87 1.35 2.50 16.38
C ALA A 87 0.56 3.80 16.52
N THR A 88 -0.66 3.68 17.01
CA THR A 88 -1.53 4.80 17.39
C THR A 88 -1.63 4.91 18.92
N ILE A 89 -2.33 5.94 19.41
CA ILE A 89 -2.57 6.20 20.84
C ILE A 89 -3.39 5.11 21.55
N GLU A 90 -3.91 4.11 20.84
CA GLU A 90 -4.67 3.00 21.43
C GLU A 90 -3.81 2.17 22.42
N HIS A 91 -2.49 2.42 22.46
CA HIS A 91 -1.56 1.96 23.50
C HIS A 91 -1.02 3.16 24.30
N ASP A 92 -1.82 3.69 25.24
CA ASP A 92 -1.62 4.97 25.94
C ASP A 92 -0.31 5.08 26.78
N GLU A 93 0.39 3.97 27.02
CA GLU A 93 1.60 3.93 27.89
C GLU A 93 2.82 4.62 27.27
N ASP A 94 2.93 4.63 25.93
CA ASP A 94 4.08 5.21 25.22
C ASP A 94 3.86 6.66 24.76
N LEU A 95 2.71 7.26 25.11
CA LEU A 95 2.40 8.64 24.75
C LEU A 95 2.92 9.63 25.80
N VAL A 96 4.09 10.20 25.52
CA VAL A 96 4.81 11.07 26.46
C VAL A 96 4.46 12.54 26.21
N LYS A 97 4.32 13.30 27.30
CA LYS A 97 4.16 14.76 27.23
C LYS A 97 5.47 15.41 26.78
N ASN A 98 5.44 16.11 25.66
CA ASN A 98 6.54 16.91 25.14
C ASN A 98 6.02 18.13 24.37
N GLU A 99 6.14 19.30 24.98
CA GLU A 99 5.67 20.59 24.44
C GLU A 99 6.35 21.02 23.13
N SER A 100 7.38 20.32 22.67
CA SER A 100 8.00 20.64 21.37
C SER A 100 7.33 19.93 20.20
N TYR A 101 6.51 18.90 20.46
CA TYR A 101 5.94 18.03 19.42
C TYR A 101 4.43 18.22 19.24
N ILE A 102 3.95 17.83 18.07
CA ILE A 102 2.54 17.52 17.79
C ILE A 102 2.48 16.05 17.41
N TYR A 103 1.66 15.28 18.11
CA TYR A 103 1.31 13.92 17.72
C TYR A 103 0.05 13.92 16.85
N ARG A 104 0.04 13.11 15.78
CA ARG A 104 -1.17 12.81 14.99
C ARG A 104 -1.27 11.34 14.65
N GLY A 105 -2.42 10.74 14.97
CA GLY A 105 -2.80 9.40 14.53
C GLY A 105 -3.50 9.43 13.16
N ALA A 106 -3.19 8.45 12.32
CA ALA A 106 -3.93 8.11 11.13
C ALA A 106 -4.73 6.82 11.37
N GLU A 107 -5.90 6.71 10.74
CA GLU A 107 -6.69 5.47 10.78
C GLU A 107 -5.90 4.33 10.14
N ASN A 108 -5.77 3.22 10.86
CA ASN A 108 -5.05 2.03 10.41
C ASN A 108 -5.97 0.82 10.38
N ALA A 109 -6.57 0.56 9.23
CA ALA A 109 -7.38 -0.65 9.03
C ALA A 109 -6.56 -1.96 9.05
N CYS A 110 -5.23 -1.90 9.04
CA CYS A 110 -4.40 -3.11 9.13
C CYS A 110 -4.35 -3.71 10.55
N VAL A 111 -4.82 -3.01 11.59
CA VAL A 111 -4.85 -3.54 12.97
C VAL A 111 -5.69 -4.82 13.07
N SER A 112 -6.76 -4.94 12.29
CA SER A 112 -7.60 -6.15 12.27
C SER A 112 -6.99 -7.33 11.53
N ASN A 113 -5.76 -7.20 11.00
CA ASN A 113 -5.10 -8.19 10.15
C ASN A 113 -6.02 -8.71 9.02
N PRO A 114 -6.54 -7.82 8.15
CA PRO A 114 -7.49 -8.23 7.11
C PRO A 114 -6.85 -9.11 6.03
N CYS A 115 -5.56 -8.91 5.74
CA CYS A 115 -4.85 -9.61 4.68
C CYS A 115 -4.58 -11.09 4.99
N ARG A 116 -4.78 -11.94 3.99
CA ARG A 116 -4.60 -13.40 4.05
C ARG A 116 -3.36 -13.84 3.27
N ASN A 117 -3.01 -15.12 3.39
CA ASN A 117 -1.95 -15.78 2.62
C ASN A 117 -0.60 -15.03 2.62
N ASN A 118 -0.20 -14.54 3.80
CA ASN A 118 1.06 -13.82 4.02
C ASN A 118 1.18 -12.50 3.21
N ALA A 119 0.06 -11.93 2.79
CA ALA A 119 0.03 -10.64 2.11
C ALA A 119 0.41 -9.48 3.06
N THR A 120 1.01 -8.45 2.48
CA THR A 120 1.41 -7.24 3.23
C THR A 120 0.25 -6.26 3.26
N CYS A 121 -0.20 -5.87 4.46
CA CYS A 121 -1.25 -4.87 4.61
C CYS A 121 -0.67 -3.46 4.54
N GLN A 122 -1.36 -2.56 3.84
CA GLN A 122 -1.01 -1.16 3.77
C GLN A 122 -2.22 -0.25 4.02
N ALA A 123 -2.14 0.61 5.02
CA ALA A 123 -3.24 1.49 5.42
C ALA A 123 -3.42 2.71 4.48
N GLY A 124 -4.62 3.31 4.52
CA GLY A 124 -4.90 4.63 3.95
C GLY A 124 -5.52 4.64 2.55
N PHE A 125 -6.25 3.62 2.12
CA PHE A 125 -6.86 3.57 0.77
C PHE A 125 -8.34 3.98 0.78
N THR A 126 -8.67 5.11 0.14
CA THR A 126 -9.96 5.84 0.20
C THR A 126 -11.25 5.05 0.38
N HIS A 127 -11.46 3.97 -0.36
CA HIS A 127 -12.75 3.28 -0.40
C HIS A 127 -12.76 1.98 0.42
N ARG A 128 -11.61 1.52 0.90
CA ARG A 128 -11.48 0.26 1.66
C ARG A 128 -10.60 0.38 2.90
N ASP A 129 -10.12 1.58 3.20
CA ASP A 129 -9.23 1.95 4.31
C ASP A 129 -7.84 1.26 4.33
N TYR A 130 -7.64 0.18 3.57
CA TYR A 130 -6.37 -0.50 3.35
C TYR A 130 -6.26 -1.08 1.93
N GLN A 131 -5.08 -1.59 1.58
CA GLN A 131 -4.82 -2.46 0.45
C GLN A 131 -3.94 -3.62 0.92
N CYS A 132 -4.31 -4.86 0.58
CA CYS A 132 -3.39 -5.99 0.70
C CYS A 132 -2.56 -6.11 -0.57
N LEU A 133 -1.24 -6.17 -0.39
CA LEU A 133 -0.29 -6.51 -1.43
C LEU A 133 -0.05 -8.02 -1.35
N CYS A 134 -0.69 -8.77 -2.25
CA CYS A 134 -0.53 -10.22 -2.30
C CYS A 134 0.93 -10.58 -2.55
N ALA A 135 1.41 -11.63 -1.89
CA ALA A 135 2.80 -12.05 -2.04
C ALA A 135 3.05 -12.49 -3.49
N PHE A 136 4.12 -12.00 -4.10
CA PHE A 136 4.42 -12.32 -5.50
C PHE A 136 4.61 -13.84 -5.67
N GLY A 137 3.88 -14.43 -6.62
CA GLY A 137 3.89 -15.88 -6.86
C GLY A 137 3.16 -16.71 -5.80
N SER A 138 2.31 -16.10 -4.96
CA SER A 138 1.52 -16.86 -3.98
C SER A 138 0.30 -17.57 -4.57
N GLY A 139 -0.06 -17.33 -5.84
CA GLY A 139 -1.27 -17.89 -6.46
C GLY A 139 -2.58 -17.37 -5.83
N PHE A 140 -2.56 -16.17 -5.21
CA PHE A 140 -3.74 -15.57 -4.60
C PHE A 140 -3.97 -14.16 -5.12
N GLU A 141 -5.24 -13.79 -5.21
CA GLU A 141 -5.74 -12.50 -5.66
C GLU A 141 -6.94 -12.02 -4.82
N GLY A 142 -7.55 -10.91 -5.22
CA GLY A 142 -8.63 -10.26 -4.48
C GLY A 142 -8.13 -9.18 -3.52
N HIS A 143 -9.07 -8.56 -2.82
CA HIS A 143 -8.76 -7.42 -1.95
C HIS A 143 -7.97 -7.82 -0.71
N ASP A 144 -8.33 -8.96 -0.13
CA ASP A 144 -7.74 -9.51 1.09
C ASP A 144 -6.70 -10.60 0.77
N CYS A 145 -6.40 -10.82 -0.51
CA CYS A 145 -5.55 -11.91 -0.99
C CYS A 145 -6.02 -13.28 -0.52
N ASP A 146 -7.33 -13.48 -0.47
CA ASP A 146 -8.03 -14.66 0.04
C ASP A 146 -8.62 -15.54 -1.05
N ARG A 147 -8.67 -15.03 -2.29
CA ARG A 147 -9.18 -15.75 -3.45
C ARG A 147 -8.04 -16.42 -4.20
N ASP A 148 -8.24 -17.67 -4.55
CA ASP A 148 -7.36 -18.43 -5.43
C ASP A 148 -7.28 -17.76 -6.82
N LEU A 149 -6.07 -17.59 -7.34
CA LEU A 149 -5.86 -17.15 -8.71
C LEU A 149 -6.04 -18.35 -9.63
N ASP A 150 -6.96 -18.28 -10.58
CA ASP A 150 -7.15 -19.36 -11.55
C ASP A 150 -6.31 -19.08 -12.81
N GLU A 151 -5.05 -19.55 -12.81
CA GLU A 151 -4.15 -19.31 -13.94
C GLU A 151 -4.60 -19.99 -15.22
N CYS A 152 -5.43 -21.03 -15.11
CA CYS A 152 -6.03 -21.72 -16.24
C CYS A 152 -7.13 -20.87 -16.90
N ALA A 153 -8.02 -20.26 -16.12
CA ALA A 153 -9.05 -19.37 -16.61
C ALA A 153 -8.46 -18.06 -17.15
N ASP A 154 -7.42 -17.53 -16.50
CA ASP A 154 -6.75 -16.29 -16.90
C ASP A 154 -5.77 -16.49 -18.07
N GLY A 155 -5.43 -17.74 -18.40
CA GLY A 155 -4.48 -18.07 -19.46
C GLY A 155 -3.05 -17.63 -19.16
N THR A 156 -2.72 -17.42 -17.88
CA THR A 156 -1.38 -17.01 -17.40
C THR A 156 -0.47 -18.21 -17.10
N HIS A 157 -1.01 -19.43 -17.21
CA HIS A 157 -0.27 -20.69 -17.10
C HIS A 157 0.79 -20.87 -18.20
N ASN A 158 1.77 -21.73 -17.95
CA ASN A 158 2.82 -22.09 -18.91
C ASN A 158 2.68 -23.53 -19.46
N CYS A 159 1.52 -24.17 -19.31
CA CYS A 159 1.26 -25.48 -19.91
C CYS A 159 1.50 -25.48 -21.43
N ASP A 160 1.96 -26.63 -21.94
CA ASP A 160 2.15 -26.85 -23.36
C ASP A 160 0.82 -26.74 -24.13
N VAL A 161 0.85 -26.39 -25.41
CA VAL A 161 -0.34 -26.37 -26.29
C VAL A 161 -1.01 -27.75 -26.38
N ASN A 162 -0.22 -28.82 -26.22
CA ASN A 162 -0.66 -30.21 -26.18
C ASN A 162 -0.95 -30.70 -24.75
N ALA A 163 -1.01 -29.80 -23.76
CA ALA A 163 -1.43 -30.12 -22.40
C ALA A 163 -2.79 -29.51 -22.05
N GLU A 164 -3.41 -30.07 -21.01
CA GLU A 164 -4.58 -29.54 -20.32
C GLU A 164 -4.14 -28.89 -19.00
N CYS A 165 -4.61 -27.66 -18.76
CA CYS A 165 -4.38 -26.94 -17.52
C CYS A 165 -5.47 -27.30 -16.50
N ASN A 166 -5.06 -27.66 -15.29
CA ASN A 166 -5.95 -27.91 -14.16
C ASN A 166 -5.59 -26.98 -13.01
N ASN A 167 -6.52 -26.08 -12.66
CA ASN A 167 -6.32 -25.15 -11.56
C ASN A 167 -6.27 -25.89 -10.21
N THR A 168 -5.43 -25.42 -9.30
CA THR A 168 -5.27 -25.96 -7.95
C THR A 168 -5.16 -24.83 -6.94
N LEU A 169 -5.30 -25.11 -5.65
CA LEU A 169 -5.14 -24.04 -4.67
C LEU A 169 -3.70 -23.46 -4.72
N ALA A 170 -3.60 -22.16 -4.93
CA ALA A 170 -2.37 -21.36 -5.02
C ALA A 170 -1.43 -21.72 -6.18
N SER A 171 -1.89 -22.48 -7.18
CA SER A 171 -1.06 -22.95 -8.31
C SER A 171 -1.94 -23.61 -9.39
N TYR A 172 -1.32 -24.12 -10.44
CA TYR A 172 -1.96 -25.02 -11.40
C TYR A 172 -1.09 -26.25 -11.68
N SER A 173 -1.67 -27.23 -12.36
CA SER A 173 -0.98 -28.39 -12.89
C SER A 173 -1.26 -28.57 -14.39
N CYS A 174 -0.27 -29.06 -15.12
CA CYS A 174 -0.38 -29.31 -16.56
C CYS A 174 -0.28 -30.81 -16.82
N THR A 175 -1.21 -31.35 -17.61
CA THR A 175 -1.23 -32.78 -17.97
C THR A 175 -1.21 -32.91 -19.48
N CYS A 176 -0.25 -33.65 -20.05
CA CYS A 176 -0.22 -33.88 -21.50
C CYS A 176 -1.51 -34.60 -21.95
N LYS A 177 -2.09 -34.13 -23.06
CA LYS A 177 -3.24 -34.76 -23.70
C LYS A 177 -2.87 -36.18 -24.18
N ASP A 178 -3.89 -37.01 -24.38
CA ASP A 178 -3.73 -38.37 -24.86
C ASP A 178 -2.86 -38.44 -26.13
N GLY A 179 -1.83 -39.30 -26.08
CA GLY A 179 -0.87 -39.48 -27.17
C GLY A 179 0.41 -38.64 -27.05
N PHE A 180 0.46 -37.66 -26.15
CA PHE A 180 1.66 -36.86 -25.87
C PHE A 180 2.35 -37.32 -24.58
N ARG A 181 3.65 -37.00 -24.42
CA ARG A 181 4.45 -37.41 -23.26
C ARG A 181 5.35 -36.28 -22.82
N GLY A 182 5.47 -36.10 -21.51
CA GLY A 182 6.35 -35.12 -20.92
C GLY A 182 5.86 -34.70 -19.54
N ASN A 183 6.17 -33.48 -19.13
CA ASN A 183 5.86 -32.95 -17.79
C ASN A 183 4.67 -31.97 -17.80
N GLY A 184 3.92 -31.88 -18.90
CA GLY A 184 2.80 -30.96 -19.06
C GLY A 184 3.18 -29.55 -19.52
N THR A 185 4.39 -29.07 -19.24
CA THR A 185 4.92 -27.81 -19.80
C THR A 185 5.71 -28.03 -21.10
N ASN A 186 6.06 -29.28 -21.37
CA ASN A 186 6.55 -29.77 -22.65
C ASN A 186 5.89 -31.12 -22.93
N CYS A 187 5.12 -31.17 -24.01
CA CYS A 187 4.38 -32.32 -24.52
C CYS A 187 4.56 -32.36 -26.05
#